data_AF-B7IIG4-F1
#
_entry.id   AF-B7IIG4-F1
#
_cell.length_a   1.000
_cell.length_b   1.000
_cell.length_c   1.000
_cell.angle_alpha   90.00
_cell.angle_beta   90.00
_cell.angle_gamma   90.00
#
_symmetry.space_group_name_H-M   'P 1'
#
loop_
_entity.id
_entity.type
_entity.pdbx_description
1 polymer ?
#
loop_
_entity_poly.entity_id
_entity_poly.type
_entity_poly.pdbx_seq_one_letter_code
_entity_poly.pdbx_strand_id
1 'polypeptide(L)'
;MYVYIGNVKIRNRFFLLVKIEVEVGNVAIEEFVFIRISEQEARTLLVGGIQRCTISNCIPRSHDDLEVEFICVLIVGGEAFAVFDVEDDVDEAVLVPISLREAERLICRGARRCTVINR
;
A
#
# COMPACT_ATOMS: atom_id res chain seq x y z
N MET A 1 -3.35 18.38 -2.09
CA MET A 1 -2.80 17.43 -1.10
C MET A 1 -3.93 16.58 -0.60
N TYR A 2 -3.76 15.28 -0.72
CA TYR A 2 -4.71 14.27 -0.29
C TYR A 2 -3.97 13.21 0.55
N VAL A 3 -4.68 12.62 1.50
CA VAL A 3 -4.15 11.56 2.37
C VAL A 3 -5.20 10.48 2.53
N TYR A 4 -4.87 9.28 2.07
CA TYR A 4 -5.66 8.08 2.33
C TYR A 4 -4.99 7.26 3.45
N ILE A 5 -5.82 6.66 4.30
CA ILE A 5 -5.37 5.86 5.44
C ILE A 5 -6.11 4.53 5.46
N GLY A 6 -5.36 3.44 5.55
CA GLY A 6 -5.91 2.10 5.65
C GLY A 6 -5.18 1.24 6.67
N ASN A 7 -5.85 0.18 7.13
CA ASN A 7 -5.30 -0.78 8.08
C ASN A 7 -4.96 -2.08 7.35
N VAL A 8 -3.74 -2.59 7.51
CA VAL A 8 -3.34 -3.86 6.89
C VAL A 8 -2.72 -4.80 7.91
N LYS A 9 -3.20 -6.06 7.88
CA LYS A 9 -2.64 -7.16 8.66
C LYS A 9 -1.88 -8.09 7.73
N ILE A 10 -0.59 -8.26 8.01
CA ILE A 10 0.30 -9.18 7.28
C ILE A 10 0.84 -10.18 8.30
N ARG A 11 0.38 -11.43 8.20
CA ARG A 11 0.55 -12.46 9.25
C ARG A 11 0.14 -11.92 10.64
N ASN A 12 1.06 -11.90 11.59
CA ASN A 12 0.84 -11.43 12.96
C ASN A 12 1.36 -9.99 13.18
N ARG A 13 1.50 -9.21 12.10
CA ARG A 13 1.93 -7.82 12.15
C ARG A 13 0.81 -6.93 11.60
N PHE A 14 0.69 -5.76 12.20
CA PHE A 14 -0.32 -4.78 11.85
C PHE A 14 0.37 -3.51 11.40
N PHE A 15 -0.18 -2.87 10.37
CA PHE A 15 0.35 -1.64 9.83
C PHE A 15 -0.79 -0.66 9.54
N LEU A 16 -0.50 0.62 9.77
CA LEU A 16 -1.23 1.73 9.18
C LEU A 16 -0.57 2.04 7.84
N LEU A 17 -1.31 1.89 6.75
CA LEU A 17 -0.93 2.37 5.44
C LEU A 17 -1.38 3.82 5.31
N VAL A 18 -0.47 4.68 4.89
CA VAL A 18 -0.75 6.08 4.56
C VAL A 18 -0.30 6.31 3.12
N LYS A 19 -1.23 6.66 2.23
CA LYS A 19 -0.93 7.25 0.91
C LYS A 19 -0.85 8.76 1.11
N ILE A 20 0.24 9.35 0.65
CA ILE A 20 0.43 10.80 0.62
C ILE A 20 0.51 11.20 -0.83
N GLU A 21 -0.38 12.11 -1.22
CA GLU A 21 -0.42 12.62 -2.58
C GLU A 21 -0.41 14.15 -2.56
N VAL A 22 0.50 14.74 -3.32
CA VAL A 22 0.69 16.18 -3.41
C VAL A 22 0.95 16.58 -4.85
N GLU A 23 -0.02 17.25 -5.45
CA GLU A 23 0.15 17.92 -6.74
C GLU A 23 0.05 19.44 -6.57
N VAL A 24 1.14 20.15 -6.88
CA VAL A 24 1.21 21.62 -6.88
C VAL A 24 2.11 22.10 -8.01
N GLY A 25 1.52 22.73 -9.03
CA GLY A 25 2.26 23.24 -10.19
C GLY A 25 2.89 22.09 -10.98
N ASN A 26 4.22 22.06 -11.07
CA ASN A 26 4.99 20.99 -11.72
C ASN A 26 5.54 19.93 -10.74
N VAL A 27 5.10 19.96 -9.48
CA VAL A 27 5.49 18.99 -8.45
C VAL A 27 4.34 18.03 -8.24
N ALA A 28 4.60 16.74 -8.47
CA ALA A 28 3.72 15.63 -8.10
C ALA A 28 4.52 14.69 -7.16
N ILE A 29 3.95 14.37 -6.00
CA ILE A 29 4.51 13.43 -5.04
C ILE A 29 3.42 12.41 -4.74
N GLU A 30 3.77 11.15 -4.91
CA GLU A 30 2.92 10.04 -4.50
C GLU A 30 3.76 8.99 -3.77
N GLU A 31 3.42 8.78 -2.50
CA GLU A 31 4.18 7.94 -1.58
C GLU A 31 3.28 7.09 -0.69
N PHE A 32 3.64 5.81 -0.56
CA PHE A 32 2.98 4.86 0.32
C PHE A 32 3.88 4.53 1.51
N VAL A 33 3.39 4.82 2.72
CA VAL A 33 4.12 4.62 3.97
C VAL A 33 3.40 3.60 4.83
N PHE A 34 4.11 2.54 5.22
CA PHE A 34 3.62 1.49 6.11
C PHE A 34 4.19 1.71 7.52
N ILE A 35 3.35 2.17 8.44
CA ILE A 35 3.72 2.41 9.83
C ILE A 35 3.31 1.19 10.65
N ARG A 36 4.28 0.51 11.26
CA ARG A 36 4.00 -0.63 12.14
C ARG A 36 3.20 -0.16 13.36
N ILE A 37 2.12 -0.86 13.67
CA ILE A 37 1.26 -0.59 14.82
C ILE A 37 1.03 -1.88 15.61
N SER A 38 0.61 -1.72 16.87
CA SER A 38 0.13 -2.84 17.68
C SER A 38 -1.23 -3.34 17.20
N GLU A 39 -1.57 -4.57 17.58
CA GLU A 39 -2.92 -5.10 17.36
C GLU A 39 -4.00 -4.22 18.02
N GLN A 40 -3.70 -3.68 19.22
CA GLN A 40 -4.63 -2.83 19.95
C GLN A 40 -4.90 -1.53 19.19
N GLU A 41 -3.85 -0.86 18.69
CA GLU A 41 -3.99 0.34 17.85
C GLU A 41 -4.77 0.02 16.56
N ALA A 42 -4.47 -1.11 15.91
CA ALA A 42 -5.19 -1.53 14.71
C ALA A 42 -6.69 -1.72 14.98
N ARG A 43 -7.05 -2.36 16.09
CA ARG A 43 -8.46 -2.52 16.51
C ARG A 43 -9.11 -1.18 16.81
N THR A 44 -8.42 -0.28 17.51
CA THR A 44 -8.93 1.06 17.80
C THR A 44 -9.21 1.84 16.52
N LEU A 45 -8.31 1.79 15.54
CA LEU A 45 -8.50 2.45 14.24
C LEU A 45 -9.68 1.88 13.45
N LEU A 46 -9.83 0.55 13.45
CA LEU A 46 -10.98 -0.12 12.82
C LEU A 46 -12.31 0.31 13.44
N VAL A 47 -12.37 0.41 14.78
CA VAL A 47 -13.57 0.91 15.50
C VAL A 47 -13.82 2.39 15.17
N GLY A 48 -12.76 3.16 14.95
CA GLY A 48 -12.83 4.56 14.51
C GLY A 48 -13.22 4.76 13.04
N GLY A 49 -13.48 3.69 12.28
CA GLY A 49 -13.93 3.76 10.89
C GLY A 49 -12.82 3.71 9.84
N ILE A 50 -11.55 3.58 10.23
CA ILE A 50 -10.46 3.36 9.28
C ILE A 50 -10.59 1.96 8.69
N GLN A 51 -10.74 1.88 7.37
CA GLN A 51 -11.01 0.62 6.68
C GLN A 51 -9.77 -0.28 6.59
N ARG A 52 -9.98 -1.56 6.24
CA ARG A 52 -8.90 -2.47 5.92
C ARG A 52 -8.48 -2.27 4.47
N CYS A 53 -7.18 -2.28 4.20
CA CYS A 53 -6.68 -2.35 2.83
C CYS A 53 -7.00 -3.71 2.22
N THR A 54 -7.17 -3.74 0.90
CA THR A 54 -7.40 -4.99 0.17
C THR A 54 -6.09 -5.73 -0.08
N ILE A 55 -6.10 -7.03 0.26
CA ILE A 55 -5.08 -7.98 -0.19
C ILE A 55 -5.76 -8.89 -1.21
N SER A 56 -5.30 -8.83 -2.45
CA SER A 56 -5.88 -9.56 -3.58
C SER A 56 -4.85 -10.51 -4.19
N ASN A 57 -5.27 -11.73 -4.53
CA ASN A 57 -4.42 -12.67 -5.28
C ASN A 57 -4.37 -12.34 -6.79
N CYS A 58 -5.13 -11.34 -7.23
CA CYS A 58 -5.21 -10.90 -8.61
C CYS A 58 -4.67 -9.48 -8.74
N ILE A 59 -3.84 -9.26 -9.76
CA ILE A 59 -3.42 -7.90 -10.13
C ILE A 59 -4.66 -7.14 -10.63
N PRO A 60 -4.97 -5.97 -10.04
CA PRO A 60 -6.07 -5.13 -10.52
C PRO A 60 -5.83 -4.72 -11.98
N ARG A 61 -6.90 -4.53 -12.74
CA ARG A 61 -6.82 -4.15 -14.15
C ARG A 61 -7.54 -2.84 -14.36
N SER A 62 -6.86 -1.91 -15.00
CA SER A 62 -7.48 -0.68 -15.46
C SER A 62 -8.63 -0.99 -16.41
N HIS A 63 -9.69 -0.21 -16.28
CA HIS A 63 -10.84 -0.17 -17.20
C HIS A 63 -11.44 1.23 -17.13
N ASP A 64 -12.52 1.50 -17.88
CA ASP A 64 -13.01 2.84 -18.23
C ASP A 64 -12.85 3.91 -17.14
N ASP A 65 -13.31 3.65 -15.91
CA ASP A 65 -13.29 4.59 -14.78
C ASP A 65 -12.36 4.15 -13.63
N LEU A 66 -11.47 3.18 -13.85
CA LEU A 66 -10.55 2.65 -12.84
C LEU A 66 -9.10 2.77 -13.33
N GLU A 67 -8.35 3.67 -12.70
CA GLU A 67 -6.91 3.78 -12.87
C GLU A 67 -6.18 2.82 -11.92
N VAL A 68 -5.08 2.24 -12.40
CA VAL A 68 -4.29 1.27 -11.63
C VAL A 68 -2.82 1.58 -11.85
N GLU A 69 -2.15 2.05 -10.80
CA GLU A 69 -0.74 2.36 -10.83
C GLU A 69 0.06 1.42 -9.91
N PHE A 70 1.20 0.93 -10.40
CA PHE A 70 2.14 0.18 -9.57
C PHE A 70 3.09 1.13 -8.84
N ILE A 71 2.99 1.19 -7.52
CA ILE A 71 3.71 2.18 -6.71
C ILE A 71 5.07 1.67 -6.22
N CYS A 72 5.07 0.51 -5.56
CA CYS A 72 6.25 -0.01 -4.88
C CYS A 72 6.15 -1.49 -4.52
N VAL A 73 7.29 -2.06 -4.13
CA VAL A 73 7.40 -3.40 -3.57
C VAL A 73 7.50 -3.32 -2.05
N LEU A 74 6.55 -3.93 -1.35
CA LEU A 74 6.59 -4.10 0.11
C LEU A 74 7.23 -5.45 0.44
N ILE A 75 8.25 -5.47 1.30
CA ILE A 75 8.82 -6.71 1.85
C ILE A 75 8.77 -6.63 3.38
N VAL A 76 7.91 -7.45 4.01
CA VAL A 76 7.77 -7.49 5.46
C VAL A 76 7.58 -8.93 5.95
N GLY A 77 8.34 -9.29 6.98
CA GLY A 77 8.19 -10.59 7.64
C GLY A 77 8.36 -11.82 6.77
N GLY A 78 9.21 -11.72 5.74
CA GLY A 78 9.46 -12.79 4.78
C GLY A 78 8.39 -12.93 3.71
N GLU A 79 7.44 -11.99 3.64
CA GLU A 79 6.44 -11.89 2.57
C GLU A 79 6.72 -10.66 1.72
N ALA A 80 6.35 -10.74 0.45
CA ALA A 80 6.44 -9.63 -0.48
C ALA A 80 5.11 -9.37 -1.17
N PHE A 81 4.86 -8.09 -1.45
CA PHE A 81 3.68 -7.61 -2.13
C PHE A 81 4.07 -6.57 -3.18
N ALA A 82 3.46 -6.64 -4.35
CA ALA A 82 3.36 -5.50 -5.26
C ALA A 82 2.19 -4.64 -4.77
N VAL A 83 2.45 -3.36 -4.52
CA VAL A 83 1.43 -2.42 -4.03
C VAL A 83 0.96 -1.59 -5.20
N PHE A 84 -0.34 -1.63 -5.42
CA PHE A 84 -1.02 -0.85 -6.43
C PHE A 84 -1.85 0.22 -5.76
N ASP A 85 -1.80 1.40 -6.34
CA ASP A 85 -2.83 2.40 -6.15
C ASP A 85 -3.92 2.16 -7.17
N VAL A 86 -5.16 2.13 -6.70
CA VAL A 86 -6.33 1.84 -7.51
C VAL A 86 -7.31 2.97 -7.26
N GLU A 87 -7.56 3.75 -8.28
CA GLU A 87 -8.37 4.96 -8.19
C GLU A 87 -9.61 4.81 -9.07
N ASP A 88 -10.78 4.90 -8.44
CA ASP A 88 -12.07 5.20 -9.09
C ASP A 88 -12.68 6.48 -8.46
N ASP A 89 -13.93 6.42 -7.99
CA ASP A 89 -14.52 7.44 -7.12
C ASP A 89 -13.91 7.44 -5.69
N VAL A 90 -13.09 6.43 -5.37
CA VAL A 90 -12.42 6.24 -4.07
C VAL A 90 -10.97 5.78 -4.30
N ASP A 91 -10.04 6.31 -3.50
CA ASP A 91 -8.67 5.77 -3.45
C ASP A 91 -8.59 4.47 -2.66
N GLU A 92 -8.00 3.44 -3.27
CA GLU A 92 -7.73 2.18 -2.61
C GLU A 92 -6.29 1.68 -2.84
N ALA A 93 -5.65 1.29 -1.75
CA ALA A 93 -4.41 0.53 -1.79
C ALA A 93 -4.68 -0.97 -1.93
N VAL A 94 -4.26 -1.57 -3.06
CA VAL A 94 -4.35 -3.02 -3.28
C VAL A 94 -2.98 -3.67 -3.18
N LEU A 95 -2.83 -4.59 -2.23
CA LEU A 95 -1.62 -5.39 -2.05
C LEU A 95 -1.77 -6.74 -2.75
N VAL A 96 -0.89 -7.01 -3.71
CA VAL A 96 -0.86 -8.30 -4.44
C VAL A 96 0.33 -9.12 -3.96
N PRO A 97 0.12 -10.30 -3.35
CA PRO A 97 1.22 -11.17 -2.93
C PRO A 97 2.09 -11.57 -4.14
N ILE A 98 3.40 -11.44 -3.97
CA ILE A 98 4.40 -11.89 -4.96
C ILE A 98 5.47 -12.73 -4.26
N SER A 99 6.19 -13.54 -5.02
CA SER A 99 7.35 -14.26 -4.47
C SER A 99 8.48 -13.29 -4.12
N LEU A 100 9.31 -13.62 -3.12
CA LEU A 100 10.51 -12.84 -2.79
C LEU A 100 11.44 -12.68 -4.00
N ARG A 101 11.57 -13.73 -4.81
CA ARG A 101 12.34 -13.70 -6.06
C ARG A 101 11.79 -12.67 -7.06
N GLU A 102 10.48 -12.59 -7.18
CA GLU A 102 9.84 -11.60 -8.06
C GLU A 102 9.99 -10.19 -7.51
N ALA A 103 9.84 -10.01 -6.20
CA ALA A 103 10.08 -8.74 -5.52
C ALA A 103 11.51 -8.23 -5.78
N GLU A 104 12.51 -9.09 -5.61
CA GLU A 104 13.90 -8.79 -5.93
C GLU A 104 14.09 -8.46 -7.42
N ARG A 105 13.44 -9.20 -8.33
CA ARG A 105 13.48 -8.91 -9.77
C ARG A 105 12.96 -7.52 -10.09
N LEU A 106 11.81 -7.13 -9.53
CA LEU A 106 11.21 -5.81 -9.72
C LEU A 106 12.13 -4.70 -9.19
N ILE A 107 12.66 -4.88 -7.99
CA ILE A 107 13.56 -3.90 -7.36
C ILE A 107 14.85 -3.75 -8.16
N CYS A 108 15.44 -4.84 -8.65
CA CYS A 108 16.61 -4.80 -9.53
C CYS A 108 16.34 -4.10 -10.87
N ARG A 109 15.08 -4.01 -11.30
CA ARG A 109 14.64 -3.27 -12.49
C ARG A 109 14.27 -1.81 -12.19
N GLY A 110 14.47 -1.35 -10.96
CA GLY A 110 14.23 0.03 -10.54
C GLY A 110 12.94 0.27 -9.79
N ALA A 111 12.14 -0.77 -9.49
CA ALA A 111 10.96 -0.59 -8.65
C ALA A 111 11.36 -0.08 -7.26
N ARG A 112 10.61 0.91 -6.74
CA ARG A 112 10.80 1.43 -5.39
C ARG A 112 10.49 0.34 -4.35
N ARG A 113 11.21 0.36 -3.23
CA ARG A 113 10.79 -0.34 -2.02
C ARG A 113 9.86 0.58 -1.24
N CYS A 114 8.71 0.06 -0.80
CA CYS A 114 7.80 0.85 0.03
C CYS A 114 8.47 1.26 1.34
N THR A 115 8.16 2.47 1.84
CA THR A 115 8.69 2.94 3.12
C THR A 115 8.01 2.20 4.27
N VAL A 116 8.80 1.63 5.18
CA VAL A 116 8.31 0.97 6.39
C VAL A 116 8.88 1.64 7.63
N ILE A 117 8.01 2.20 8.46
CA ILE A 117 8.38 2.81 9.75
C ILE A 117 8.09 1.81 10.86
N ASN A 118 9.15 1.34 11.54
CA ASN A 118 9.02 0.49 12.73
C ASN A 118 9.08 1.37 13.98
N ARG A 119 8.02 1.33 14.80
CA ARG A 119 7.90 2.00 16.10
C ARG A 119 7.65 0.99 17.21
#